data_AF-A0A0D2G3C1-F1
#
_entry.id   AF-A0A0D2G3C1-F1
#
_cell.length_a   1.000
_cell.length_b   1.000
_cell.length_c   1.000
_cell.angle_alpha   90.00
_cell.angle_beta   90.00
_cell.angle_gamma   90.00
#
_symmetry.space_group_name_H-M   'P 1'
#
loop_
_entity.id
_entity.type
_entity.pdbx_description
1 polymer ?
#
loop_
_entity_poly.entity_id
_entity_poly.type
_entity_poly.pdbx_seq_one_letter_code
_entity_poly.pdbx_strand_id
1 'polypeptide(L)'
;MCKGEISALENSGRLPASAYAGATMYTTLSPCDMCTGACILYKIARVVIGENKTFVGGEEYLKARGVEVVVLENAECIGLMTRFIEEKPHVWNEDIGEQ
;
A
#
# COMPACT_ATOMS: atom_id res chain seq x y z
N MET A 1 -11.85 8.52 5.66
CA MET A 1 -11.02 8.20 4.49
C MET A 1 -10.28 6.90 4.80
N CYS A 2 -10.52 5.84 4.03
CA CYS A 2 -9.87 4.54 4.24
C CYS A 2 -8.97 4.27 3.04
N LYS A 3 -7.65 4.14 3.27
CA LYS A 3 -6.68 3.79 2.23
C LYS A 3 -6.99 2.41 1.65
N GLY A 4 -6.61 2.18 0.39
CA GLY A 4 -6.95 0.94 -0.33
C GLY A 4 -6.52 -0.33 0.39
N GLU A 5 -5.34 -0.33 1.02
CA GLU A 5 -4.81 -1.49 1.76
C GLU A 5 -5.59 -1.77 3.04
N ILE A 6 -6.02 -0.73 3.76
CA ILE A 6 -6.86 -0.88 4.96
C ILE A 6 -8.25 -1.35 4.54
N SER A 7 -8.80 -0.83 3.43
CA SER A 7 -10.08 -1.30 2.91
C SER A 7 -10.01 -2.76 2.47
N ALA A 8 -8.91 -3.20 1.88
CA ALA A 8 -8.71 -4.60 1.51
C ALA A 8 -8.66 -5.52 2.73
N LEU A 9 -7.97 -5.10 3.80
CA LEU A 9 -7.96 -5.83 5.07
C LEU A 9 -9.36 -5.88 5.72
N GLU A 10 -10.08 -4.76 5.75
CA GLU A 10 -11.45 -4.70 6.30
C GLU A 10 -12.41 -5.61 5.52
N ASN A 11 -12.34 -5.58 4.19
CA ASN A 11 -13.18 -6.39 3.31
C ASN A 11 -12.89 -7.90 3.42
N SER A 12 -11.69 -8.29 3.87
CA SER A 12 -11.37 -9.69 4.16
C SER A 12 -12.16 -10.24 5.36
N GLY A 13 -12.78 -9.36 6.15
CA GLY A 13 -13.50 -9.69 7.37
C GLY A 13 -12.56 -10.12 8.50
N ARG A 14 -13.13 -10.68 9.57
CA ARG A 14 -12.35 -11.21 10.69
C ARG A 14 -11.79 -12.58 10.35
N LEU A 15 -10.51 -12.63 10.02
CA LEU A 15 -9.78 -13.88 9.86
C LEU A 15 -8.87 -14.16 11.06
N PRO A 16 -8.55 -15.43 11.36
CA PRO A 16 -7.55 -15.75 12.36
C PRO A 16 -6.18 -15.23 11.94
N ALA A 17 -5.32 -14.89 12.90
CA ALA A 17 -3.98 -14.36 12.62
C ALA A 17 -3.13 -15.29 11.73
N SER A 18 -3.38 -16.60 11.80
CA SER A 18 -2.73 -17.59 10.93
C SER A 18 -3.07 -17.45 9.45
N ALA A 19 -4.22 -16.86 9.10
CA ALA A 19 -4.60 -16.61 7.72
C ALA A 19 -3.80 -15.46 7.09
N TYR A 20 -3.40 -14.47 7.89
CA TYR A 20 -2.59 -13.35 7.43
C TYR A 20 -1.09 -13.64 7.49
N ALA A 21 -0.65 -14.47 8.45
CA ALA A 21 0.72 -14.91 8.56
C ALA A 21 1.13 -15.71 7.31
N GLY A 22 1.97 -15.14 6.45
CA GLY A 22 2.35 -15.74 5.17
C GLY A 22 1.55 -15.25 3.96
N ALA A 23 0.54 -14.39 4.16
CA ALA A 23 -0.22 -13.81 3.06
C ALA A 23 0.64 -12.85 2.21
N THR A 24 0.19 -12.61 0.98
CA THR A 24 0.73 -11.58 0.10
C THR A 24 -0.28 -10.45 -0.06
N MET A 25 0.10 -9.22 0.26
CA MET A 25 -0.68 -8.03 -0.03
C MET A 25 -0.31 -7.50 -1.41
N TYR A 26 -1.31 -7.16 -2.22
CA TYR A 26 -1.12 -6.45 -3.48
C TYR A 26 -1.69 -5.05 -3.33
N THR A 27 -0.89 -4.06 -3.66
CA THR A 27 -1.30 -2.64 -3.68
C THR A 27 -0.82 -2.00 -4.99
N THR A 28 -1.63 -1.12 -5.55
CA THR A 28 -1.27 -0.42 -6.80
C THR A 28 -0.20 0.64 -6.58
N LEU A 29 -0.08 1.17 -5.37
CA LEU A 29 0.84 2.24 -4.99
C LEU A 29 1.65 1.83 -3.76
N SER A 30 2.86 2.38 -3.60
CA SER A 30 3.63 2.21 -2.37
C SER A 30 2.80 2.54 -1.11
N PRO A 31 2.78 1.66 -0.10
CA PRO A 31 1.99 1.88 1.11
C PRO A 31 2.55 3.02 1.96
N CYS A 32 1.68 3.86 2.52
CA CYS A 32 2.06 4.84 3.54
C CYS A 32 2.40 4.16 4.88
N ASP A 33 2.85 4.95 5.87
CA ASP A 33 3.24 4.41 7.19
C ASP A 33 2.11 3.67 7.90
N MET A 34 0.86 4.13 7.75
CA MET A 34 -0.31 3.46 8.32
C MET A 34 -0.51 2.07 7.71
N CYS A 35 -0.51 1.97 6.37
CA CYS A 35 -0.71 0.71 5.66
C CYS A 35 0.46 -0.26 5.88
N THR A 36 1.67 0.30 5.93
CA THR A 36 2.90 -0.42 6.30
C THR A 36 2.79 -1.03 7.70
N GLY A 37 2.35 -0.23 8.68
CA GLY A 37 2.11 -0.69 10.05
C GLY A 37 1.09 -1.82 10.12
N ALA A 38 0.00 -1.73 9.34
CA ALA A 38 -1.00 -2.79 9.25
C ALA A 38 -0.39 -4.10 8.70
N CYS A 39 0.41 -4.04 7.64
CA CYS A 39 1.08 -5.23 7.09
C CYS A 39 1.99 -5.92 8.12
N ILE A 40 2.75 -5.13 8.88
CA ILE A 40 3.65 -5.63 9.92
C ILE A 40 2.86 -6.26 11.06
N LEU A 41 1.78 -5.60 11.51
CA LEU A 41 0.93 -6.09 12.60
C LEU A 41 0.30 -7.45 12.26
N TYR A 42 -0.21 -7.59 11.05
CA TYR A 42 -0.83 -8.83 10.57
C TYR A 42 0.18 -9.90 10.11
N LYS A 43 1.49 -9.61 10.19
CA LYS A 43 2.58 -10.53 9.78
C LYS A 43 2.47 -10.97 8.32
N ILE A 44 2.08 -10.04 7.46
CA ILE A 44 2.07 -10.25 6.01
C ILE A 44 3.51 -10.53 5.58
N ALA A 45 3.73 -11.64 4.87
CA ALA A 45 5.08 -12.06 4.50
C ALA A 45 5.61 -11.31 3.28
N ARG A 46 4.71 -10.90 2.38
CA ARG A 46 5.07 -10.25 1.13
C ARG A 46 4.12 -9.12 0.75
N VAL A 47 4.65 -8.01 0.26
CA VAL A 47 3.91 -6.88 -0.30
C VAL A 47 4.36 -6.67 -1.73
N VAL A 48 3.43 -6.77 -2.67
CA VAL A 48 3.65 -6.51 -4.09
C VAL A 48 3.05 -5.15 -4.43
N ILE A 49 3.88 -4.27 -4.97
CA ILE A 49 3.59 -2.87 -5.22
C ILE A 49 3.54 -2.67 -6.74
N GLY A 50 2.43 -2.12 -7.22
CA GLY A 50 2.26 -1.76 -8.62
C GLY A 50 3.28 -0.71 -9.05
N GLU A 51 3.35 0.40 -8.34
CA GLU A 51 4.30 1.48 -8.61
C GLU A 51 4.70 2.27 -7.36
N ASN A 52 5.88 2.92 -7.44
CA ASN A 52 6.43 3.77 -6.39
C ASN A 52 7.09 5.05 -6.93
N LYS A 53 6.71 5.50 -8.13
CA LYS A 53 7.25 6.73 -8.73
C LYS A 53 6.46 7.95 -8.29
N THR A 54 5.15 7.82 -8.16
CA THR A 54 4.28 8.95 -7.80
C THR A 54 4.28 9.22 -6.30
N PHE A 55 4.49 8.18 -5.49
CA PHE A 55 4.58 8.25 -4.05
C PHE A 55 5.45 7.10 -3.52
N VAL A 56 6.30 7.40 -2.53
CA VAL A 56 7.09 6.41 -1.80
C VAL A 56 6.81 6.60 -0.32
N GLY A 57 6.39 5.52 0.33
CA GLY A 57 6.08 5.49 1.75
C GLY A 57 7.01 4.57 2.52
N GLY A 58 6.44 3.59 3.21
CA GLY A 58 7.14 2.74 4.18
C GLY A 58 7.86 1.51 3.62
N GLU A 59 8.20 1.45 2.33
CA GLU A 59 8.79 0.27 1.69
C GLU A 59 10.06 -0.22 2.37
N GLU A 60 10.96 0.70 2.72
CA GLU A 60 12.22 0.37 3.40
C GLU A 60 11.98 -0.16 4.81
N TYR A 61 10.94 0.33 5.48
CA TYR A 61 10.57 -0.16 6.81
C TYR A 61 9.99 -1.59 6.74
N LEU A 62 9.20 -1.91 5.71
CA LEU A 62 8.74 -3.27 5.46
C LEU A 62 9.93 -4.23 5.28
N LYS A 63 10.90 -3.87 4.43
CA LYS A 63 12.12 -4.66 4.21
C LYS A 63 12.92 -4.84 5.50
N ALA A 64 13.11 -3.77 6.27
CA ALA A 64 13.82 -3.81 7.55
C ALA A 64 13.16 -4.73 8.59
N ARG A 65 11.83 -4.94 8.48
CA ARG A 65 11.05 -5.83 9.35
C ARG A 65 10.95 -7.26 8.81
N GLY A 66 11.64 -7.58 7.70
CA GLY A 66 11.71 -8.91 7.10
C GLY A 66 10.53 -9.25 6.19
N VAL A 67 9.76 -8.25 5.75
CA VAL A 67 8.70 -8.44 4.75
C VAL A 67 9.31 -8.36 3.36
N GLU A 68 8.99 -9.31 2.49
CA GLU A 68 9.40 -9.28 1.09
C GLU A 68 8.66 -8.16 0.36
N VAL A 69 9.37 -7.21 -0.24
CA VAL A 69 8.78 -6.12 -1.02
C VAL A 69 9.18 -6.27 -2.48
N VAL A 70 8.18 -6.36 -3.36
CA VAL A 70 8.37 -6.48 -4.81
C VAL A 70 7.69 -5.32 -5.50
N VAL A 71 8.47 -4.50 -6.23
CA VAL A 71 7.94 -3.38 -7.01
C VAL A 71 7.91 -3.78 -8.48
N LEU A 72 6.73 -3.74 -9.10
CA LEU A 72 6.52 -4.18 -10.48
C LEU A 72 6.76 -3.09 -11.52
N GLU A 73 6.84 -1.82 -11.12
CA GLU A 73 6.91 -0.65 -12.00
C GLU A 73 5.85 -0.71 -13.12
N ASN A 74 4.63 -1.05 -12.75
CA ASN A 74 3.53 -1.25 -13.68
C ASN A 74 3.11 0.09 -14.31
N ALA A 75 3.28 0.21 -15.63
CA ALA A 75 2.98 1.42 -16.39
C ALA A 75 1.49 1.85 -16.32
N GLU A 76 0.57 0.90 -16.18
CA GLU A 76 -0.86 1.19 -16.01
C GLU A 76 -1.14 1.83 -14.64
N CYS A 77 -0.50 1.32 -13.58
CA CYS A 77 -0.61 1.89 -12.23
C CYS A 77 -0.04 3.31 -12.19
N ILE A 78 1.14 3.51 -12.80
CA ILE A 78 1.76 4.85 -12.90
C ILE A 78 0.83 5.80 -13.66
N GLY A 79 0.37 5.41 -14.84
CA GLY A 79 -0.51 6.26 -15.66
C GLY A 79 -1.88 6.54 -15.02
N LEU A 80 -2.39 5.63 -14.19
CA LEU A 80 -3.59 5.86 -13.40
C LEU A 80 -3.34 6.91 -12.30
N MET A 81 -2.28 6.74 -11.51
CA MET A 81 -1.98 7.65 -10.41
C MET A 81 -1.57 9.03 -10.90
N THR A 82 -0.75 9.14 -11.95
CA THR A 82 -0.39 10.42 -12.56
C THR A 82 -1.63 11.20 -13.00
N ARG A 83 -2.57 10.56 -13.72
CA ARG A 83 -3.82 11.23 -14.14
C ARG A 83 -4.66 11.67 -12.95
N PHE A 84 -4.79 10.83 -11.92
CA PHE A 84 -5.55 11.18 -10.73
C PHE A 84 -4.97 12.40 -10.00
N ILE A 85 -3.65 12.45 -9.85
CA ILE A 85 -2.93 13.56 -9.21
C ILE A 85 -3.09 14.86 -10.04
N GLU A 86 -3.00 14.77 -11.37
CA GLU A 86 -3.18 15.91 -12.27
C GLU A 86 -4.62 16.44 -12.27
N GLU A 87 -5.61 15.54 -12.31
CA GLU A 87 -7.03 15.92 -12.38
C GLU A 87 -7.58 16.41 -11.03
N LYS A 88 -7.08 15.88 -9.91
CA LYS A 88 -7.61 16.15 -8.55
C LYS A 88 -6.51 16.32 -7.49
N PRO A 89 -5.59 17.29 -7.65
CA PRO A 89 -4.45 17.46 -6.74
C PRO A 89 -4.87 17.72 -5.29
N HIS A 90 -5.94 18.49 -5.06
CA HIS A 90 -6.43 18.79 -3.70
C HIS A 90 -6.94 17.55 -2.96
N VAL A 91 -7.57 16.60 -3.68
CA VAL A 91 -8.07 15.35 -3.09
C VAL A 91 -6.90 14.40 -2.80
N TRP A 92 -5.90 14.40 -3.67
CA TRP A 92 -4.66 13.65 -3.44
C TRP A 92 -3.92 14.15 -2.20
N ASN A 93 -3.74 15.46 -2.08
CA ASN A 93 -3.09 16.09 -0.92
C ASN A 93 -3.81 15.72 0.38
N GLU A 94 -5.15 15.76 0.41
CA GLU A 94 -5.94 15.30 1.56
C GLU A 94 -5.65 13.82 1.92
N ASP A 95 -5.52 12.95 0.91
CA ASP A 95 -5.28 11.51 1.12
C ASP A 95 -3.88 11.21 1.67
N ILE A 96 -2.88 12.05 1.41
CA ILE A 96 -1.53 11.92 1.99
C ILE A 96 -1.30 12.83 3.20
N GLY A 97 -2.28 13.63 3.61
CA GLY A 97 -2.18 14.56 4.73
C GLY A 97 -1.32 15.80 4.45
N GLU A 98 -1.18 16.19 3.18
CA GLU A 98 -0.51 17.40 2.72
C GLU A 98 -1.52 18.52 2.36
N GLN A 99 -1.06 19.76 2.16
CA GLN A 99 -1.86 20.93 1.77
C GLN A 99 -1.65 21.27 0.29
#